data_AF-A0A2T4DM59-F1
#
_entry.id   AF-A0A2T4DM59-F1
#
_cell.length_a   1.000
_cell.length_b   1.000
_cell.length_c   1.000
_cell.angle_alpha   90.00
_cell.angle_beta   90.00
_cell.angle_gamma   90.00
#
_symmetry.space_group_name_H-M   'P 1'
#
loop_
_entity.id
_entity.type
_entity.pdbx_description
1 polymer ?
#
loop_
_entity_poly.entity_id
_entity_poly.type
_entity_poly.pdbx_seq_one_letter_code
_entity_poly.pdbx_strand_id
1 'polypeptide(L)'
;MKAFLLIVFSIVSFVSYAQEANDSFNSSLADSLGADDYGMKSYTLVMLKTGDAKITEKTVVDSLFRGHLNNINHLVESGQLIIAGH
;
A
#
# COMPACT_ATOMS: atom_id res chain seq x y z
N MET A 1 -10.21 -9.44 45.39
CA MET A 1 -10.06 -9.98 44.02
C MET A 1 -9.99 -8.89 42.95
N LYS A 2 -10.96 -7.96 42.85
CA LYS A 2 -10.94 -6.89 41.83
C LYS A 2 -9.71 -5.97 41.90
N ALA A 3 -9.31 -5.54 43.12
CA ALA A 3 -8.13 -4.69 43.31
C ALA A 3 -6.82 -5.38 42.93
N PHE A 4 -6.69 -6.68 43.22
CA PHE A 4 -5.52 -7.48 42.82
C PHE A 4 -5.42 -7.58 41.29
N LEU A 5 -6.55 -7.79 40.61
CA LEU A 5 -6.61 -7.89 39.15
C LEU A 5 -6.26 -6.55 38.47
N LEU A 6 -6.65 -5.42 39.05
CA LEU A 6 -6.28 -4.08 38.58
C LEU A 6 -4.79 -3.77 38.74
N ILE A 7 -4.19 -4.22 39.84
CA ILE A 7 -2.75 -4.06 40.09
C ILE A 7 -1.95 -4.90 39.08
N VAL A 8 -2.35 -6.15 38.85
CA VAL A 8 -1.72 -7.02 37.85
C VAL A 8 -1.84 -6.41 36.45
N PHE A 9 -3.02 -5.92 36.07
CA PHE A 9 -3.22 -5.28 34.76
C PHE A 9 -2.34 -4.03 34.59
N SER A 10 -2.22 -3.19 35.62
CA SER A 10 -1.37 -1.99 35.57
C SER A 10 0.12 -2.34 35.42
N ILE A 11 0.60 -3.40 36.08
CA ILE A 11 2.00 -3.84 35.96
C ILE A 11 2.29 -4.34 34.55
N VAL A 12 1.37 -5.09 33.93
CA VAL A 12 1.53 -5.63 32.57
C VAL A 12 1.65 -4.51 31.53
N SER A 13 0.99 -3.36 31.73
CA SER A 13 1.11 -2.21 30.83
C SER A 13 2.52 -1.58 30.84
N PHE A 14 3.26 -1.62 31.95
CA PHE A 14 4.62 -1.05 32.03
C PHE A 14 5.70 -1.94 31.42
N VAL A 15 5.45 -3.25 31.29
CA VAL A 15 6.39 -4.20 30.67
C VAL A 15 6.06 -4.52 29.22
N SER A 16 5.01 -3.91 28.67
CA SER A 16 4.63 -4.06 27.26
C SER A 16 5.41 -3.07 26.39
N TYR A 17 6.45 -3.56 25.72
CA TYR A 17 7.16 -2.82 24.67
C TYR A 17 6.58 -3.23 23.31
N ALA A 18 5.76 -2.37 22.71
CA ALA A 18 5.18 -2.60 21.37
C ALA A 18 5.94 -1.86 20.26
N GLN A 19 6.85 -0.95 20.62
CA GLN A 19 7.58 -0.09 19.69
C GLN A 19 9.05 -0.47 19.79
N GLU A 20 9.60 -1.12 18.77
CA GLU A 20 11.05 -1.26 18.63
C GLU A 20 11.62 0.11 18.22
N ALA A 21 12.69 0.54 18.90
CA ALA A 21 13.46 1.69 18.44
C ALA A 21 14.11 1.33 17.10
N ASN A 22 13.73 2.02 16.03
CA ASN A 22 14.32 1.81 14.72
C ASN A 22 15.63 2.60 14.61
N ASP A 23 16.71 2.02 15.15
CA ASP A 23 18.06 2.58 15.06
C ASP A 23 18.58 2.68 13.61
N SER A 24 17.86 2.13 12.63
CA SER A 24 18.19 2.14 11.21
C SER A 24 17.45 3.21 10.38
N PHE A 25 16.73 4.14 11.03
CA PHE A 25 16.05 5.21 10.30
C PHE A 25 17.05 6.09 9.53
N ASN A 26 16.88 6.12 8.21
CA ASN A 26 17.70 6.92 7.30
C ASN A 26 16.86 8.07 6.73
N SER A 27 17.00 9.26 7.31
CA SER A 27 16.25 10.45 6.89
C SER A 27 16.53 10.85 5.44
N SER A 28 17.80 10.79 5.01
CA SER A 28 18.17 11.13 3.63
C SER A 28 17.51 10.21 2.60
N LEU A 29 17.31 8.94 2.94
CA LEU A 29 16.58 8.00 2.08
C LEU A 29 15.09 8.35 2.03
N ALA A 30 14.48 8.65 3.18
CA ALA A 30 13.07 9.04 3.25
C ALA A 30 12.78 10.29 2.40
N ASP A 31 13.63 11.32 2.52
CA ASP A 31 13.53 12.55 1.72
C ASP A 31 13.65 12.25 0.22
N SER A 32 14.61 11.40 -0.16
CA SER A 32 14.84 11.03 -1.57
C SER A 32 13.65 10.28 -2.21
N LEU A 33 12.85 9.59 -1.39
CA LEU A 33 11.68 8.83 -1.82
C LEU A 33 10.38 9.65 -1.78
N GLY A 34 10.44 10.90 -1.28
CA GLY A 34 9.28 11.78 -1.11
C GLY A 34 8.37 11.35 0.02
N ALA A 35 8.95 10.89 1.13
CA ALA A 35 8.22 10.56 2.33
C ALA A 35 7.62 11.80 3.03
N ASP A 36 6.56 11.61 3.79
CA ASP A 36 6.00 12.58 4.72
C ASP A 36 6.78 12.64 6.05
N ASP A 37 6.32 13.46 6.99
CA ASP A 37 6.94 13.65 8.32
C ASP A 37 7.03 12.35 9.15
N TYR A 38 6.26 11.32 8.78
CA TYR A 38 6.27 10.00 9.42
C TYR A 38 7.15 8.99 8.69
N GLY A 39 7.83 9.38 7.61
CA GLY A 39 8.63 8.48 6.79
C GLY A 39 7.79 7.64 5.82
N MET A 40 6.54 8.01 5.56
CA MET A 40 5.59 7.26 4.73
C MET A 40 5.38 7.90 3.36
N LYS A 41 5.09 7.09 2.34
CA LYS A 41 4.72 7.56 0.99
C LYS A 41 3.25 7.29 0.72
N SER A 42 2.54 8.26 0.15
CA SER A 42 1.13 8.11 -0.22
C SER A 42 0.96 7.27 -1.48
N TYR A 43 -0.04 6.39 -1.47
CA TYR A 43 -0.40 5.54 -2.62
C TYR A 43 -1.91 5.58 -2.86
N THR A 44 -2.32 5.36 -4.11
CA THR A 44 -3.73 5.17 -4.48
C THR A 44 -3.94 3.71 -4.87
N LEU A 45 -4.86 3.04 -4.19
CA LEU A 45 -5.30 1.70 -4.55
C LEU A 45 -6.48 1.80 -5.53
N VAL A 46 -6.32 1.23 -6.72
CA VAL A 46 -7.38 1.13 -7.72
C VAL A 46 -7.82 -0.32 -7.82
N MET A 47 -9.11 -0.57 -7.59
CA MET A 47 -9.73 -1.88 -7.79
C MET A 47 -10.77 -1.77 -8.89
N LEU A 48 -10.58 -2.55 -9.96
CA LEU A 48 -11.51 -2.59 -11.07
C LEU A 48 -12.65 -3.56 -10.78
N LYS A 49 -13.87 -3.15 -11.13
CA LYS A 49 -15.06 -3.98 -11.08
C LYS A 49 -15.58 -4.19 -12.49
N THR A 50 -15.93 -5.42 -12.83
CA THR A 50 -16.56 -5.75 -14.12
C THR A 50 -17.87 -4.97 -14.29
N GLY A 51 -18.01 -4.29 -15.43
CA GLY A 51 -19.23 -3.58 -15.82
C GLY A 51 -20.15 -4.41 -16.71
N ASP A 52 -21.28 -3.83 -17.12
CA ASP A 52 -22.34 -4.54 -17.88
C ASP A 52 -22.05 -4.70 -19.38
N ALA A 53 -20.98 -4.08 -19.89
CA ALA A 53 -20.63 -4.10 -21.31
C ALA A 53 -20.25 -5.52 -21.76
N LYS A 54 -20.95 -6.02 -22.78
CA LYS A 54 -20.67 -7.32 -23.41
C LYS A 54 -20.09 -7.10 -24.79
N ILE A 55 -18.76 -7.22 -24.89
CA ILE A 55 -18.03 -7.13 -26.17
C ILE A 55 -17.62 -8.55 -26.57
N THR A 56 -18.18 -9.02 -27.67
CA THR A 56 -17.99 -10.40 -28.14
C THR A 56 -17.06 -10.50 -29.35
N GLU A 57 -16.82 -9.39 -30.03
CA GLU A 57 -15.94 -9.33 -31.19
C GLU A 57 -14.47 -9.39 -30.72
N LYS A 58 -13.76 -10.41 -31.18
CA LYS A 58 -12.41 -10.73 -30.69
C LYS A 58 -11.40 -9.65 -31.02
N THR A 59 -11.44 -9.06 -32.22
CA THR A 59 -10.47 -8.03 -32.61
C THR A 59 -10.59 -6.77 -31.74
N VAL A 60 -11.81 -6.41 -31.34
CA VAL A 60 -12.09 -5.31 -30.41
C VAL A 60 -11.57 -5.64 -29.02
N VAL A 61 -11.87 -6.84 -28.51
CA VAL A 61 -11.38 -7.28 -27.19
C VAL A 61 -9.84 -7.26 -27.15
N ASP A 62 -9.18 -7.86 -28.14
CA ASP A 62 -7.71 -7.91 -28.22
C ASP A 62 -7.12 -6.49 -28.29
N SER A 63 -7.76 -5.57 -29.03
CA SER A 63 -7.34 -4.18 -29.11
C SER A 63 -7.46 -3.45 -27.77
N LEU A 64 -8.54 -3.68 -27.02
CA LEU A 64 -8.74 -3.07 -25.70
C LEU A 64 -7.73 -3.58 -24.67
N PHE A 65 -7.47 -4.89 -24.63
CA PHE A 65 -6.47 -5.47 -23.74
C PHE A 65 -5.06 -4.97 -24.07
N ARG A 66 -4.71 -4.87 -25.36
CA ARG A 66 -3.42 -4.27 -25.76
C ARG A 66 -3.33 -2.80 -25.32
N GLY A 67 -4.40 -2.02 -25.49
CA GLY A 67 -4.46 -0.64 -25.01
C GLY A 67 -4.26 -0.54 -23.49
N HIS A 68 -4.88 -1.44 -22.73
CA HIS A 68 -4.71 -1.51 -21.28
C HIS A 68 -3.26 -1.81 -20.87
N LEU A 69 -2.62 -2.82 -21.48
CA LEU A 69 -1.22 -3.16 -21.22
C LEU A 69 -0.26 -2.03 -21.62
N ASN A 70 -0.52 -1.36 -22.74
CA ASN A 70 0.26 -0.20 -23.15
C ASN A 70 0.18 0.93 -22.12
N ASN A 71 -1.00 1.18 -21.56
CA ASN A 71 -1.16 2.19 -20.50
C ASN A 71 -0.45 1.77 -19.20
N ILE A 72 -0.49 0.49 -18.83
CA ILE A 72 0.29 -0.04 -17.70
C ILE A 72 1.78 0.24 -17.90
N ASN A 73 2.33 -0.10 -19.07
CA ASN A 73 3.74 0.14 -19.37
C ASN A 73 4.09 1.63 -19.33
N HIS A 74 3.22 2.49 -19.86
CA HIS A 74 3.39 3.94 -19.77
C HIS A 74 3.49 4.43 -18.31
N LEU A 75 2.64 3.91 -17.41
CA LEU A 75 2.68 4.27 -15.99
C LEU A 75 3.91 3.70 -15.24
N VAL A 76 4.43 2.55 -15.68
CA VAL A 76 5.70 2.00 -15.17
C VAL A 76 6.86 2.89 -15.60
N GLU A 77 6.93 3.25 -16.89
CA GLU A 77 7.96 4.12 -17.45
C GLU A 77 7.95 5.52 -16.81
N SER A 78 6.78 6.05 -16.45
CA SER A 78 6.65 7.32 -15.74
C SER A 78 6.88 7.22 -14.21
N GLY A 79 7.12 6.02 -13.68
CA GLY A 79 7.31 5.79 -12.23
C GLY A 79 6.04 5.98 -11.39
N GLN A 80 4.87 5.96 -12.01
CA GLN A 80 3.57 6.19 -11.35
C GLN A 80 2.88 4.90 -10.90
N LEU A 81 3.28 3.74 -11.45
CA LEU A 81 2.73 2.44 -11.09
C LEU A 81 3.78 1.59 -10.36
N ILE A 82 3.46 1.18 -9.14
CA ILE A 82 4.31 0.31 -8.33
C ILE A 82 4.00 -1.16 -8.63
N ILE A 83 2.72 -1.53 -8.60
CA ILE A 83 2.24 -2.90 -8.81
C ILE A 83 0.91 -2.86 -9.55
N ALA A 84 0.73 -3.75 -10.52
CA ALA A 84 -0.57 -4.10 -11.09
C ALA A 84 -0.68 -5.62 -11.18
N GLY A 85 -1.90 -6.14 -11.05
CA GLY A 85 -2.19 -7.56 -11.08
C GLY A 85 -3.68 -7.81 -11.26
N HIS A 86 -4.02 -9.07 -11.53
CA HIS A 86 -5.38 -9.52 -11.76
C HIS A 86 -5.77 -10.61 -10.77
#